data_AF-A0A0Q3FXR4-F1
#
_entry.id   AF-A0A0Q3FXR4-F1
#
_cell.length_a   1.000
_cell.length_b   1.000
_cell.length_c   1.000
_cell.angle_alpha   90.00
_cell.angle_beta   90.00
_cell.angle_gamma   90.00
#
_symmetry.space_group_name_H-M   'P 1'
#
loop_
_entity.id
_entity.type
_entity.pdbx_description
1 polymer ?
#
loop_
_entity_poly.entity_id
_entity_poly.type
_entity_poly.pdbx_seq_one_letter_code
_entity_poly.pdbx_strand_id
1 'polypeptide(L)'
;MTSACLSLRSPASSPFPSAAGVGSCVRWAQPLPPKLFRSALPPAAMPAVPRRLLLPAAAGIWDFLSGGASGAAAASLAVRRGMQLFKQGDVAGSVAEFDRAIELDPRQKAYLWQRGLSLYYLDRFEEGAEQFRLDVAANPNDTEESIWCFLCEAQLYGVEEARKRFLEVGLDGRPVMRAAYAMFKDGGDPEKL
;
A
#
# COMPACT_ATOMS: atom_id res chain seq x y z
N MET A 1 50.88 -22.38 13.30
CA MET A 1 51.85 -21.42 13.89
C MET A 1 52.14 -20.40 12.78
N THR A 2 52.10 -19.07 12.89
CA THR A 2 51.82 -18.07 13.97
C THR A 2 51.85 -16.69 13.28
N SER A 3 51.13 -15.61 13.65
CA SER A 3 50.10 -15.36 14.69
C SER A 3 49.23 -14.15 14.27
N ALA A 4 48.36 -13.62 15.15
CA ALA A 4 47.56 -12.40 14.90
C ALA A 4 48.29 -11.09 15.28
N CYS A 5 47.89 -9.97 14.66
CA CYS A 5 47.46 -8.72 15.32
C CYS A 5 47.36 -7.53 14.35
N LEU A 6 46.23 -6.82 14.36
CA LEU A 6 46.22 -5.35 14.30
C LEU A 6 44.88 -4.83 14.84
N SER A 7 44.96 -3.89 15.78
CA SER A 7 43.84 -3.39 16.57
C SER A 7 43.27 -2.10 15.96
N LEU A 8 41.94 -1.98 15.90
CA LEU A 8 41.25 -0.73 15.62
C LEU A 8 40.60 -0.20 16.90
N ARG A 9 40.72 1.11 17.11
CA ARG A 9 40.41 1.81 18.37
C ARG A 9 39.20 2.72 18.16
N SER A 10 38.19 2.58 19.01
CA SER A 10 36.95 3.38 18.99
C SER A 10 37.19 4.84 19.37
N PRO A 11 36.25 5.73 19.01
CA PRO A 11 35.39 6.40 20.01
C PRO A 11 33.94 6.59 19.51
N ALA A 12 32.95 7.05 20.27
CA ALA A 12 32.66 7.03 21.71
C ALA A 12 31.15 7.38 21.86
N SER A 13 30.45 6.81 22.85
CA SER A 13 29.04 7.11 23.13
C SER A 13 28.88 7.88 24.45
N SER A 14 28.13 8.98 24.41
CA SER A 14 27.85 9.84 25.58
C SER A 14 26.54 9.42 26.31
N PRO A 15 26.42 9.65 27.64
CA PRO A 15 25.28 9.16 28.44
C PRO A 15 24.39 10.30 29.00
N PHE A 16 23.54 9.95 29.99
CA PHE A 16 22.69 10.77 30.90
C PHE A 16 21.18 10.86 30.55
N PRO A 17 20.27 11.05 31.54
CA PRO A 17 20.04 10.10 32.64
C PRO A 17 18.56 9.84 32.96
N SER A 18 18.28 8.77 33.72
CA SER A 18 16.97 8.54 34.36
C SER A 18 16.87 9.31 35.69
N ALA A 19 15.70 9.91 35.97
CA ALA A 19 15.42 10.61 37.22
C ALA A 19 14.26 9.94 37.96
N ALA A 20 14.53 9.53 39.20
CA ALA A 20 13.53 9.06 40.16
C ALA A 20 13.77 9.76 41.50
N GLY A 21 12.69 10.07 42.24
CA GLY A 21 12.80 10.43 43.67
C GLY A 21 11.99 11.64 44.12
N VAL A 22 10.71 11.41 44.46
CA VAL A 22 9.98 12.16 45.49
C VAL A 22 9.03 11.16 46.18
N GLY A 23 8.87 11.06 47.50
CA GLY A 23 9.61 11.74 48.57
C GLY A 23 8.70 12.13 49.74
N SER A 24 8.28 11.15 50.58
CA SER A 24 7.65 11.39 51.90
C SER A 24 6.24 12.07 51.85
N CYS A 25 5.38 12.13 52.90
CA CYS A 25 5.34 11.52 54.24
C CYS A 25 3.90 11.59 54.82
N VAL A 26 3.64 10.96 55.99
CA VAL A 26 2.50 11.18 56.93
C VAL A 26 1.07 10.94 56.36
N ARG A 27 0.36 9.86 56.66
CA ARG A 27 -0.19 9.33 57.95
C ARG A 27 -1.45 10.05 58.49
N TRP A 28 -2.60 9.40 58.23
CA TRP A 28 -3.79 9.22 59.09
C TRP A 28 -4.35 10.40 59.91
N ALA A 29 -5.59 10.80 59.55
CA ALA A 29 -6.60 11.23 60.51
C ALA A 29 -8.02 10.90 59.98
N GLN A 30 -8.84 10.20 60.78
CA GLN A 30 -10.30 10.25 60.70
C GLN A 30 -10.81 10.88 61.99
N PRO A 31 -11.89 11.69 61.92
CA PRO A 31 -13.02 11.38 62.80
C PRO A 31 -14.41 11.64 62.20
N LEU A 32 -15.29 10.65 62.39
CA LEU A 32 -16.74 10.69 62.73
C LEU A 32 -17.75 11.59 61.97
N PRO A 33 -19.00 11.10 61.75
CA PRO A 33 -19.99 11.77 60.91
C PRO A 33 -21.00 12.66 61.67
N PRO A 34 -21.50 13.74 61.03
CA PRO A 34 -22.77 14.35 61.39
C PRO A 34 -23.93 13.81 60.54
N LYS A 35 -24.97 13.40 61.25
CA LYS A 35 -26.28 12.91 60.84
C LYS A 35 -26.90 13.60 59.62
N LEU A 36 -27.59 12.79 58.80
CA LEU A 36 -28.47 13.20 57.71
C LEU A 36 -29.43 14.32 58.12
N PHE A 37 -29.31 15.50 57.49
CA PHE A 37 -30.39 16.49 57.47
C PHE A 37 -30.91 16.62 56.03
N ARG A 38 -32.01 15.91 55.76
CA ARG A 38 -32.67 15.89 54.45
C ARG A 38 -33.59 17.10 54.33
N SER A 39 -33.04 18.27 53.99
CA SER A 39 -33.84 19.38 53.46
C SER A 39 -34.00 19.22 51.95
N ALA A 40 -35.24 19.08 51.49
CA ALA A 40 -35.55 19.11 50.07
C ALA A 40 -35.67 20.58 49.64
N LEU A 41 -34.80 21.03 48.74
CA LEU A 41 -35.04 22.22 47.91
C LEU A 41 -35.43 21.78 46.49
N PRO A 42 -36.27 22.56 45.78
CA PRO A 42 -36.80 22.17 44.48
C PRO A 42 -35.73 22.23 43.37
N PRO A 43 -35.89 21.45 42.29
CA PRO A 43 -34.96 21.48 41.16
C PRO A 43 -35.04 22.82 40.43
N ALA A 44 -34.00 23.64 40.56
CA ALA A 44 -33.79 24.79 39.68
C ALA A 44 -33.50 24.28 38.26
N ALA A 45 -34.15 24.88 37.27
CA ALA A 45 -34.07 24.43 35.88
C ALA A 45 -32.65 24.55 35.31
N MET A 46 -32.12 23.46 34.75
CA MET A 46 -30.95 23.53 33.88
C MET A 46 -31.39 24.01 32.48
N PRO A 47 -30.63 24.92 31.83
CA PRO A 47 -30.92 25.31 30.46
C PRO A 47 -30.72 24.12 29.52
N ALA A 48 -31.75 23.78 28.75
CA ALA A 48 -31.67 22.71 27.76
C ALA A 48 -30.76 23.13 26.60
N VAL A 49 -29.50 22.68 26.61
CA VAL A 49 -28.60 22.82 25.47
C VAL A 49 -29.21 22.06 24.28
N PRO A 50 -29.51 22.71 23.15
CA PRO A 50 -30.18 22.05 22.05
C PRO A 50 -29.28 20.96 21.45
N ARG A 51 -29.80 19.74 21.42
CA ARG A 51 -29.12 18.50 21.00
C ARG A 51 -28.87 18.41 19.48
N ARG A 52 -28.53 19.53 18.84
CA ARG A 52 -28.43 19.73 17.38
C ARG A 52 -27.04 20.15 16.87
N LEU A 53 -26.05 20.34 17.73
CA LEU A 53 -24.73 20.86 17.34
C LEU A 53 -23.56 19.87 17.49
N LEU A 54 -23.84 18.58 17.68
CA LEU A 54 -22.82 17.51 17.67
C LEU A 54 -23.31 16.29 16.89
N LEU A 55 -23.34 16.41 15.56
CA LEU A 55 -23.17 15.29 14.65
C LEU A 55 -21.67 15.28 14.25
N PRO A 56 -20.82 14.46 14.89
CA PRO A 56 -19.46 14.26 14.41
C PRO A 56 -19.50 13.58 13.04
N ALA A 57 -18.42 13.72 12.26
CA ALA A 57 -18.31 13.27 10.87
C ALA A 57 -18.23 11.73 10.71
N ALA A 58 -19.19 11.00 11.27
CA ALA A 58 -19.29 9.55 11.18
C ALA A 58 -19.42 9.07 9.73
N ALA A 59 -20.09 9.83 8.86
CA ALA A 59 -20.12 9.55 7.42
C ALA A 59 -18.72 9.59 6.80
N GLY A 60 -17.95 10.66 7.05
CA GLY A 60 -16.59 10.79 6.49
C GLY A 60 -15.61 9.75 7.01
N ILE A 61 -15.70 9.37 8.29
CA ILE A 61 -14.88 8.30 8.87
C ILE A 61 -15.34 6.93 8.33
N TRP A 62 -16.63 6.69 8.15
CA TRP A 62 -17.15 5.44 7.60
C TRP A 62 -16.83 5.28 6.11
N ASP A 63 -16.94 6.34 5.30
CA ASP A 63 -16.55 6.34 3.89
C ASP A 63 -15.03 6.13 3.74
N PHE A 64 -14.23 6.74 4.62
CA PHE A 64 -12.77 6.51 4.67
C PHE A 64 -12.40 5.07 5.06
N LEU A 65 -13.05 4.51 6.08
CA LEU A 65 -12.79 3.13 6.55
C LEU A 65 -13.38 2.05 5.63
N SER A 66 -14.46 2.34 4.91
CA SER A 66 -15.10 1.38 3.99
C SER A 66 -14.51 1.41 2.57
N GLY A 67 -13.79 2.48 2.21
CA GLY A 67 -13.60 2.84 0.81
C GLY A 67 -14.98 3.01 0.15
N GLY A 68 -15.76 3.98 0.67
CA GLY A 68 -17.21 4.12 0.47
C GLY A 68 -17.63 3.89 -0.97
N ALA A 69 -18.78 3.24 -1.20
CA ALA A 69 -19.15 2.67 -2.50
C ALA A 69 -19.13 3.66 -3.70
N SER A 70 -19.22 4.97 -3.42
CA SER A 70 -19.00 6.05 -4.38
C SER A 70 -17.56 6.12 -4.91
N GLY A 71 -16.55 5.93 -4.06
CA GLY A 71 -15.12 5.90 -4.40
C GLY A 71 -14.78 4.73 -5.33
N ALA A 72 -15.20 3.51 -4.98
CA ALA A 72 -14.99 2.33 -5.84
C ALA A 72 -15.67 2.48 -7.22
N ALA A 73 -16.87 3.08 -7.29
CA ALA A 73 -17.55 3.37 -8.54
C ALA A 73 -16.83 4.46 -9.37
N ALA A 74 -16.30 5.49 -8.71
CA ALA A 74 -15.51 6.55 -9.34
C ALA A 74 -14.15 6.04 -9.85
N ALA A 75 -13.45 5.21 -9.07
CA ALA A 75 -12.24 4.51 -9.48
C ALA A 75 -12.50 3.64 -10.72
N SER A 76 -13.57 2.83 -10.71
CA SER A 76 -14.00 2.03 -11.86
C SER A 76 -14.35 2.85 -13.11
N LEU A 77 -14.74 4.12 -12.96
CA LEU A 77 -14.92 5.04 -14.09
C LEU A 77 -13.58 5.58 -14.60
N ALA A 78 -12.65 5.92 -13.71
CA ALA A 78 -11.31 6.37 -14.05
C ALA A 78 -10.51 5.27 -14.79
N VAL A 79 -10.55 4.01 -14.33
CA VAL A 79 -9.96 2.85 -15.05
C VAL A 79 -10.50 2.74 -16.48
N ARG A 80 -11.81 2.89 -16.68
CA ARG A 80 -12.43 2.83 -18.03
C ARG A 80 -12.00 4.00 -18.92
N ARG A 81 -11.75 5.18 -18.35
CA ARG A 81 -11.22 6.35 -19.08
C ARG A 81 -9.76 6.18 -19.43
N GLY A 82 -8.92 5.68 -18.49
CA GLY A 82 -7.52 5.35 -18.77
C GLY A 82 -7.40 4.38 -19.94
N MET A 83 -8.22 3.32 -19.93
CA MET A 83 -8.35 2.37 -21.04
C MET A 83 -8.82 2.98 -22.37
N GLN A 84 -9.63 4.04 -22.34
CA GLN A 84 -10.07 4.74 -23.55
C GLN A 84 -8.97 5.66 -24.10
N LEU A 85 -8.28 6.41 -23.22
CA LEU A 85 -7.17 7.29 -23.59
C LEU A 85 -6.01 6.51 -24.20
N PHE A 86 -5.67 5.35 -23.62
CA PHE A 86 -4.68 4.42 -24.17
C PHE A 86 -5.00 4.03 -25.62
N LYS A 87 -6.26 3.63 -25.88
CA LYS A 87 -6.75 3.26 -27.22
C LYS A 87 -6.76 4.43 -28.21
N GLN A 88 -6.78 5.67 -27.72
CA GLN A 88 -6.69 6.89 -28.52
C GLN A 88 -5.24 7.35 -28.76
N GLY A 89 -4.25 6.66 -28.17
CA GLY A 89 -2.83 7.04 -28.23
C GLY A 89 -2.42 8.07 -27.17
N ASP A 90 -3.34 8.54 -26.33
CA ASP A 90 -3.01 9.39 -25.17
C ASP A 90 -2.57 8.51 -23.99
N VAL A 91 -1.35 7.98 -24.10
CA VAL A 91 -0.76 7.09 -23.09
C VAL A 91 -0.47 7.85 -21.78
N ALA A 92 -0.13 9.15 -21.87
CA ALA A 92 0.10 9.99 -20.69
C ALA A 92 -1.19 10.24 -19.89
N GLY A 93 -2.28 10.63 -20.58
CA GLY A 93 -3.61 10.74 -19.99
C GLY A 93 -4.14 9.40 -19.46
N SER A 94 -3.76 8.30 -20.11
CA SER A 94 -4.07 6.95 -19.63
C SER A 94 -3.50 6.69 -18.22
N VAL A 95 -2.20 6.92 -18.03
CA VAL A 95 -1.56 6.77 -16.71
C VAL A 95 -2.20 7.71 -15.69
N ALA A 96 -2.50 8.96 -16.05
CA ALA A 96 -3.13 9.92 -15.13
C ALA A 96 -4.51 9.45 -14.61
N GLU A 97 -5.38 8.88 -15.45
CA GLU A 97 -6.65 8.33 -14.98
C GLU A 97 -6.49 7.00 -14.23
N PHE A 98 -5.42 6.22 -14.47
CA PHE A 98 -5.11 5.05 -13.62
C PHE A 98 -4.55 5.46 -12.24
N ASP A 99 -3.67 6.45 -12.17
CA ASP A 99 -3.17 7.01 -10.90
C ASP A 99 -4.33 7.58 -10.08
N ARG A 100 -5.23 8.32 -10.73
CA ARG A 100 -6.49 8.78 -10.13
C ARG A 100 -7.38 7.63 -9.63
N ALA A 101 -7.44 6.50 -10.34
CA ALA A 101 -8.20 5.33 -9.87
C ALA A 101 -7.61 4.77 -8.57
N ILE A 102 -6.28 4.79 -8.42
CA ILE A 102 -5.56 4.37 -7.21
C ILE A 102 -5.78 5.36 -6.06
N GLU A 103 -5.84 6.67 -6.33
CA GLU A 103 -6.20 7.69 -5.31
C GLU A 103 -7.63 7.50 -4.78
N LEU A 104 -8.57 7.14 -5.66
CA LEU A 104 -9.99 6.94 -5.33
C LEU A 104 -10.25 5.60 -4.62
N ASP A 105 -9.51 4.55 -4.97
CA ASP A 105 -9.53 3.26 -4.30
C ASP A 105 -8.15 2.56 -4.40
N PRO A 106 -7.31 2.66 -3.34
CA PRO A 106 -5.96 2.09 -3.35
C PRO A 106 -5.89 0.58 -3.60
N ARG A 107 -7.00 -0.16 -3.38
CA ARG A 107 -7.07 -1.61 -3.65
C ARG A 107 -6.93 -1.91 -5.14
N GLN A 108 -7.30 -0.97 -6.01
CA GLN A 108 -7.20 -1.12 -7.46
C GLN A 108 -5.76 -1.30 -7.94
N LYS A 109 -4.77 -0.76 -7.21
CA LYS A 109 -3.35 -0.80 -7.64
C LYS A 109 -2.85 -2.22 -7.91
N ALA A 110 -3.35 -3.22 -7.19
CA ALA A 110 -2.94 -4.62 -7.34
C ALA A 110 -3.58 -5.34 -8.54
N TYR A 111 -4.42 -4.67 -9.34
CA TYR A 111 -5.16 -5.26 -10.47
C TYR A 111 -5.13 -4.38 -11.73
N LEU A 112 -4.09 -3.55 -11.87
CA LEU A 112 -3.96 -2.53 -12.92
C LEU A 112 -2.78 -2.80 -13.87
N TRP A 113 -2.67 -4.03 -14.40
CA TRP A 113 -1.76 -4.36 -15.50
C TRP A 113 -1.83 -3.37 -16.69
N GLN A 114 -3.00 -2.76 -16.97
CA GLN A 114 -3.12 -1.78 -18.06
C GLN A 114 -2.37 -0.46 -17.78
N ARG A 115 -2.19 -0.12 -16.50
CA ARG A 115 -1.27 0.95 -16.07
C ARG A 115 0.17 0.56 -16.36
N GLY A 116 0.54 -0.71 -16.13
CA GLY A 116 1.85 -1.26 -16.47
C GLY A 116 2.17 -1.15 -17.97
N LEU A 117 1.20 -1.48 -18.83
CA LEU A 117 1.32 -1.27 -20.29
C LEU A 117 1.52 0.21 -20.63
N SER A 118 0.71 1.08 -20.05
CA SER A 118 0.80 2.52 -20.32
C SER A 118 2.14 3.11 -19.86
N LEU A 119 2.72 2.58 -18.79
CA LEU A 119 4.08 2.94 -18.34
C LEU A 119 5.16 2.42 -19.30
N TYR A 120 5.03 1.20 -19.82
CA TYR A 120 5.95 0.67 -20.84
C TYR A 120 5.99 1.55 -22.10
N TYR A 121 4.81 1.97 -22.61
CA TYR A 121 4.72 2.86 -23.78
C TYR A 121 5.13 4.34 -23.51
N LEU A 122 5.50 4.67 -22.27
CA LEU A 122 6.09 5.97 -21.89
C LEU A 122 7.56 5.84 -21.46
N ASP A 123 8.20 4.72 -21.77
CA ASP A 123 9.56 4.35 -21.34
C ASP A 123 9.78 4.35 -19.81
N ARG A 124 8.70 4.31 -19.02
CA ARG A 124 8.71 4.25 -17.53
C ARG A 124 8.84 2.80 -17.05
N PHE A 125 9.83 2.10 -17.57
CA PHE A 125 9.99 0.65 -17.43
C PHE A 125 10.11 0.16 -15.98
N GLU A 126 10.77 0.90 -15.09
CA GLU A 126 10.93 0.51 -13.68
C GLU A 126 9.57 0.47 -12.94
N GLU A 127 8.75 1.51 -13.14
CA GLU A 127 7.39 1.56 -12.60
C GLU A 127 6.46 0.55 -13.28
N GLY A 128 6.67 0.29 -14.58
CA GLY A 128 5.95 -0.73 -15.33
C GLY A 128 6.20 -2.13 -14.78
N ALA A 129 7.48 -2.52 -14.63
CA ALA A 129 7.88 -3.79 -14.04
C ALA A 129 7.29 -3.98 -12.63
N GLU A 130 7.37 -2.94 -11.78
CA GLU A 130 6.79 -2.99 -10.44
C GLU A 130 5.25 -3.14 -10.47
N GLN A 131 4.58 -2.47 -11.41
CA GLN A 131 3.14 -2.61 -11.60
C GLN A 131 2.73 -4.04 -11.99
N PHE A 132 3.53 -4.74 -12.80
CA PHE A 132 3.29 -6.13 -13.15
C PHE A 132 3.61 -7.11 -12.00
N ARG A 133 4.64 -6.86 -11.19
CA ARG A 133 4.91 -7.65 -9.98
C ARG A 133 3.76 -7.57 -8.98
N LEU A 134 3.16 -6.39 -8.80
CA LEU A 134 1.98 -6.20 -7.97
C LEU A 134 0.75 -6.96 -8.48
N ASP A 135 0.55 -7.02 -9.80
CA ASP A 135 -0.57 -7.73 -10.42
C ASP A 135 -0.39 -9.27 -10.29
N VAL A 136 0.80 -9.80 -10.60
CA VAL A 136 1.15 -11.21 -10.37
C VAL A 136 1.00 -11.63 -8.91
N ALA A 137 1.36 -10.77 -7.96
CA ALA A 137 1.18 -11.06 -6.53
C ALA A 137 -0.30 -11.21 -6.12
N ALA A 138 -1.23 -10.62 -6.87
CA ALA A 138 -2.67 -10.76 -6.69
C ALA A 138 -3.30 -11.85 -7.58
N ASN A 139 -2.76 -12.09 -8.78
CA ASN A 139 -3.19 -13.08 -9.75
C ASN A 139 -2.00 -13.96 -10.23
N PRO A 140 -1.56 -14.94 -9.43
CA PRO A 140 -0.29 -15.64 -9.65
C PRO A 140 -0.31 -16.68 -10.78
N ASN A 141 -1.37 -16.77 -11.60
CA ASN A 141 -1.51 -17.76 -12.68
C ASN A 141 -1.54 -17.14 -14.08
N ASP A 142 -1.54 -15.82 -14.20
CA ASP A 142 -1.49 -15.18 -15.52
C ASP A 142 -0.03 -14.99 -15.95
N THR A 143 0.27 -15.45 -17.16
CA THR A 143 1.63 -15.45 -17.70
C THR A 143 1.93 -14.18 -18.49
N GLU A 144 0.92 -13.41 -18.89
CA GLU A 144 1.10 -12.19 -19.66
C GLU A 144 1.90 -11.14 -18.86
N GLU A 145 1.56 -10.94 -17.58
CA GLU A 145 2.22 -9.98 -16.68
C GLU A 145 3.69 -10.34 -16.41
N SER A 146 4.02 -11.63 -16.35
CA SER A 146 5.41 -12.08 -16.22
C SER A 146 6.26 -11.72 -17.45
N ILE A 147 5.68 -11.87 -18.64
CA ILE A 147 6.29 -11.52 -19.92
C ILE A 147 6.43 -10.00 -20.02
N TRP A 148 5.41 -9.23 -19.62
CA TRP A 148 5.49 -7.77 -19.60
C TRP A 148 6.50 -7.22 -18.58
N CYS A 149 6.61 -7.84 -17.39
CA CYS A 149 7.67 -7.54 -16.43
C CYS A 149 9.06 -7.78 -17.04
N PHE A 150 9.25 -8.91 -17.72
CA PHE A 150 10.48 -9.21 -18.46
C PHE A 150 10.76 -8.18 -19.57
N LEU A 151 9.74 -7.75 -20.33
CA LEU A 151 9.92 -6.74 -21.39
C LEU A 151 10.36 -5.39 -20.82
N CYS A 152 9.80 -4.95 -19.69
CA CYS A 152 10.28 -3.78 -18.96
C CYS A 152 11.75 -3.95 -18.52
N GLU A 153 12.08 -5.07 -17.88
CA GLU A 153 13.45 -5.32 -17.39
C GLU A 153 14.47 -5.47 -18.51
N ALA A 154 14.08 -5.99 -19.68
CA ALA A 154 14.95 -6.11 -20.84
C ALA A 154 15.32 -4.73 -21.41
N GLN A 155 14.45 -3.73 -21.30
CA GLN A 155 14.76 -2.33 -21.67
C GLN A 155 15.69 -1.65 -20.66
N LEU A 156 15.62 -2.03 -19.38
CA LEU A 156 16.47 -1.47 -18.31
C LEU A 156 17.86 -2.11 -18.24
N TYR A 157 17.94 -3.43 -18.40
CA TYR A 157 19.14 -4.23 -18.07
C TYR A 157 19.63 -5.11 -19.22
N GLY A 158 18.85 -5.24 -20.29
CA GLY A 158 19.11 -6.17 -21.40
C GLY A 158 18.51 -7.57 -21.16
N VAL A 159 18.30 -8.29 -22.27
CA VAL A 159 17.63 -9.61 -22.33
C VAL A 159 18.24 -10.65 -21.38
N GLU A 160 19.57 -10.77 -21.36
CA GLU A 160 20.27 -11.76 -20.53
C GLU A 160 20.12 -11.52 -19.03
N GLU A 161 20.09 -10.24 -18.62
CA GLU A 161 19.90 -9.86 -17.22
C GLU A 161 18.44 -9.94 -16.79
N ALA A 162 17.49 -9.66 -17.71
CA ALA A 162 16.07 -9.85 -17.49
C ALA A 162 15.69 -11.34 -17.35
N ARG A 163 16.32 -12.26 -18.12
CA ARG A 163 16.10 -13.73 -17.94
C ARG A 163 16.54 -14.22 -16.56
N LYS A 164 17.62 -13.68 -16.00
CA LYS A 164 18.10 -14.02 -14.64
C LYS A 164 17.15 -13.55 -13.54
N ARG A 165 16.32 -12.54 -13.82
CA ARG A 165 15.33 -11.93 -12.92
C ARG A 165 13.89 -12.32 -13.27
N PHE A 166 13.72 -13.29 -14.19
CA PHE A 166 12.42 -13.60 -14.76
C PHE A 166 11.37 -13.90 -13.70
N LEU A 167 10.24 -13.20 -13.76
CA LEU A 167 9.17 -13.32 -12.77
C LEU A 167 8.46 -14.67 -12.94
N GLU A 168 8.69 -15.60 -12.01
CA GLU A 168 8.04 -16.90 -12.06
C GLU A 168 6.57 -16.83 -11.63
N VAL A 169 5.70 -17.50 -12.38
CA VAL A 169 4.26 -17.61 -12.08
C VAL A 169 3.79 -19.07 -12.12
N GLY A 170 2.55 -19.28 -11.70
CA GLY A 170 1.86 -20.57 -11.73
C GLY A 170 1.53 -21.06 -13.14
N LEU A 171 0.85 -22.22 -13.21
CA LEU A 171 0.58 -22.89 -14.46
C LEU A 171 -0.62 -22.28 -15.19
N ASP A 172 -0.37 -21.45 -16.20
CA ASP A 172 -1.43 -20.96 -17.09
C ASP A 172 -2.13 -22.13 -17.80
N GLY A 173 -3.46 -22.12 -17.83
CA GLY A 173 -4.27 -23.15 -18.50
C GLY A 173 -4.11 -23.17 -20.03
N ARG A 174 -3.78 -22.03 -20.64
CA ARG A 174 -3.68 -21.83 -22.10
C ARG A 174 -2.35 -22.41 -22.63
N PRO A 175 -2.36 -23.45 -23.50
CA PRO A 175 -1.12 -24.05 -24.00
C PRO A 175 -0.20 -23.08 -24.75
N VAL A 176 -0.77 -22.15 -25.53
CA VAL A 176 -0.03 -21.11 -26.26
C VAL A 176 0.73 -20.20 -25.30
N MET A 177 0.11 -19.81 -24.18
CA MET A 177 0.75 -18.93 -23.21
C MET A 177 1.87 -19.61 -22.43
N ARG A 178 1.73 -20.90 -22.10
CA ARG A 178 2.85 -21.69 -21.55
C ARG A 178 4.03 -21.78 -22.51
N ALA A 179 3.78 -21.88 -23.82
CA ALA A 179 4.85 -21.88 -24.82
C ALA A 179 5.55 -20.50 -24.88
N ALA A 180 4.77 -19.40 -24.94
CA ALA A 180 5.30 -18.05 -24.90
C ALA A 180 6.14 -17.78 -23.62
N TYR A 181 5.64 -18.17 -22.45
CA TYR A 181 6.34 -18.08 -21.18
C TYR A 181 7.69 -18.81 -21.22
N ALA A 182 7.73 -20.05 -21.73
CA ALA A 182 8.98 -20.81 -21.87
C ALA A 182 9.97 -20.14 -22.86
N MET A 183 9.50 -19.47 -23.92
CA MET A 183 10.38 -18.69 -24.82
C MET A 183 11.00 -17.49 -24.11
N PHE A 184 10.19 -16.72 -23.39
CA PHE A 184 10.64 -15.52 -22.68
C PHE A 184 11.49 -15.83 -21.44
N LYS A 185 11.30 -17.00 -20.82
CA LYS A 185 12.15 -17.49 -19.74
C LYS A 185 13.45 -18.12 -20.27
N ASP A 186 13.36 -19.23 -21.00
CA ASP A 186 14.49 -20.13 -21.26
C ASP A 186 15.18 -19.94 -22.62
N GLY A 187 14.63 -19.08 -23.48
CA GLY A 187 15.12 -18.79 -24.84
C GLY A 187 14.20 -19.35 -25.93
N GLY A 188 13.42 -20.37 -25.58
CA GLY A 188 12.63 -21.15 -26.51
C GLY A 188 13.49 -22.11 -27.34
N ASP A 189 12.82 -22.96 -28.09
CA ASP A 189 13.44 -23.77 -29.13
C ASP A 189 12.99 -23.19 -30.49
N PRO A 190 13.90 -22.66 -31.33
CA PRO A 190 13.53 -22.05 -32.59
C PRO A 190 12.88 -23.03 -33.58
N GLU A 191 13.01 -24.34 -33.37
CA GLU A 191 12.40 -25.38 -34.22
C GLU A 191 10.95 -25.74 -33.80
N LYS A 192 10.40 -25.13 -32.74
CA LYS A 192 9.08 -25.45 -32.16
C LYS A 192 8.02 -24.34 -32.32
N LEU A 193 8.15 -23.49 -33.33
CA LEU A 193 7.24 -22.39 -33.68
C LEU A 193 6.38 -22.74 -34.91
#